data_AF-A0A1X7M2D4-F1
#
_entry.id   AF-A0A1X7M2D4-F1
#
_cell.length_a   1.000
_cell.length_b   1.000
_cell.length_c   1.000
_cell.angle_alpha   90.00
_cell.angle_beta   90.00
_cell.angle_gamma   90.00
#
_symmetry.space_group_name_H-M   'P 1'
#
loop_
_entity.id
_entity.type
_entity.pdbx_description
1 polymer ?
#
loop_
_entity_poly.entity_id
_entity_poly.type
_entity_poly.pdbx_seq_one_letter_code
_entity_poly.pdbx_strand_id
1 'polypeptide(L)'
;MIGKVSSILVPGMGVTKAGKAAKVPEALSSVAQVVKTSQAVNVLSDPLKKLKGIDWRTYANSFQDWTKGLQPGRYAVTPEGMFIRISDETSSVVRRIDAGDGKKIEGMGQASNVGSVVKVGSKTKYTNPAGIELTWVDQHPKNTNRDIDSFLNSSDVGKATEAKVADFIRKDQEVTGFGQKVLKENGEAAGDLDVVTKNAIIEVKASIKAVKEDQFNKLMNVNHDFFFNSEQKKVILYIDKPLTNLRPEHGKMLEDIRKQGVTIVNSLEELKGVLN
;
A
#
# COMPACT_ATOMS: atom_id res chain seq x y z
N MET A 1 26.81 45.39 -15.81
CA MET A 1 27.89 44.41 -15.50
C MET A 1 27.79 44.10 -14.01
N ILE A 2 27.47 42.85 -13.64
CA ILE A 2 28.40 41.87 -13.04
C ILE A 2 29.00 42.41 -11.72
N GLY A 3 28.87 41.77 -10.56
CA GLY A 3 28.42 40.42 -10.28
C GLY A 3 28.57 39.99 -8.81
N LYS A 4 28.35 38.70 -8.61
CA LYS A 4 28.59 37.90 -7.40
C LYS A 4 29.99 38.09 -6.79
N VAL A 5 30.06 37.99 -5.46
CA VAL A 5 31.07 37.25 -4.69
C VAL A 5 30.42 36.87 -3.36
N SER A 6 29.92 35.64 -3.19
CA SER A 6 30.62 34.47 -2.65
C SER A 6 31.27 34.74 -1.28
N SER A 7 30.53 34.45 -0.19
CA SER A 7 31.17 33.98 1.04
C SER A 7 31.22 32.46 0.99
N ILE A 8 32.46 31.96 0.95
CA ILE A 8 32.85 30.57 0.93
C ILE A 8 32.42 29.93 2.26
N LEU A 9 31.47 28.99 2.21
CA LEU A 9 31.31 28.02 3.28
C LEU A 9 32.31 26.89 3.00
N VAL A 10 33.36 26.82 3.82
CA VAL A 10 34.26 25.67 3.84
C VAL A 10 33.50 24.50 4.50
N PRO A 11 33.39 23.32 3.87
CA PRO A 11 32.83 22.15 4.53
C PRO A 11 33.65 21.80 5.78
N GLY A 12 32.99 21.61 6.93
CA GLY A 12 33.64 21.05 8.14
C GLY A 12 33.86 21.98 9.33
N MET A 13 33.32 23.20 9.36
CA MET A 13 33.36 24.05 10.58
C MET A 13 31.96 24.33 11.13
N GLY A 14 31.68 23.79 12.33
CA GLY A 14 30.53 24.16 13.15
C GLY A 14 30.96 24.99 14.35
N VAL A 15 30.23 26.07 14.64
CA VAL A 15 30.46 26.97 15.79
C VAL A 15 29.65 26.44 16.98
N THR A 16 30.28 26.22 18.14
CA THR A 16 29.56 25.86 19.38
C THR A 16 29.26 27.10 20.23
N LYS A 17 28.30 26.97 21.16
CA LYS A 17 27.66 28.05 21.95
C LYS A 17 28.59 28.86 22.88
N ALA A 18 29.91 28.68 22.77
CA ALA A 18 30.93 29.42 23.52
C ALA A 18 32.17 29.74 22.65
N GLY A 19 31.96 30.26 21.43
CA GLY A 19 32.94 31.15 20.76
C GLY A 19 34.40 30.70 20.59
N LYS A 20 34.73 29.40 20.62
CA LYS A 20 36.08 28.90 20.30
C LYS A 20 36.04 27.88 19.16
N ALA A 21 36.80 28.15 18.11
CA ALA A 21 36.98 27.26 16.98
C ALA A 21 37.91 26.11 17.36
N ALA A 22 37.46 24.87 17.15
CA ALA A 22 38.28 23.67 17.25
C ALA A 22 38.11 22.83 15.98
N LYS A 23 39.23 22.29 15.49
CA LYS A 23 39.33 21.51 14.25
C LYS A 23 38.64 20.15 14.46
N VAL A 24 37.67 19.81 13.61
CA VAL A 24 37.06 18.47 13.58
C VAL A 24 38.07 17.51 12.95
N PRO A 25 38.51 16.44 13.64
CA PRO A 25 39.30 15.40 13.00
C PRO A 25 38.39 14.58 12.09
N GLU A 26 38.66 14.59 10.79
CA GLU A 26 38.11 13.65 9.83
C GLU A 26 38.66 12.25 10.12
N ALA A 27 37.91 11.48 10.91
CA ALA A 27 38.01 10.03 10.91
C ALA A 27 36.76 9.42 11.58
N LEU A 28 35.99 8.72 10.76
CA LEU A 28 35.28 7.49 11.11
C LEU A 28 34.01 7.70 11.94
N SER A 29 32.84 7.81 11.30
CA SER A 29 32.18 6.71 10.57
C SER A 29 32.23 5.39 11.35
N SER A 30 31.42 5.25 12.38
CA SER A 30 30.85 3.96 12.77
C SER A 30 29.77 4.19 13.83
N VAL A 31 28.55 3.74 13.54
CA VAL A 31 27.61 2.88 14.30
C VAL A 31 27.57 2.97 15.85
N ALA A 32 28.59 3.43 16.55
CA ALA A 32 28.68 3.47 18.01
C ALA A 32 27.99 4.66 18.69
N GLN A 33 27.65 5.75 17.96
CA GLN A 33 26.97 6.91 18.58
C GLN A 33 25.44 6.82 18.60
N VAL A 34 24.82 5.98 17.75
CA VAL A 34 23.36 5.73 17.80
C VAL A 34 22.97 4.86 19.01
N VAL A 35 23.94 4.13 19.57
CA VAL A 35 23.73 3.27 20.75
C VAL A 35 23.73 4.07 22.07
N LYS A 36 24.18 5.32 22.09
CA LYS A 36 24.21 6.15 23.32
C LYS A 36 23.03 7.12 23.49
N THR A 37 22.18 7.32 22.49
CA THR A 37 21.01 8.22 22.58
C THR A 37 19.68 7.50 22.67
N SER A 38 19.65 6.17 22.66
CA SER A 38 18.44 5.40 22.92
C SER A 38 18.20 5.30 24.44
N GLN A 39 17.55 6.32 24.99
CA GLN A 39 16.83 6.24 26.28
C GLN A 39 15.76 5.12 26.31
N ALA A 40 15.57 4.37 25.21
CA ALA A 40 14.77 3.17 25.13
C ALA A 40 15.39 1.92 25.80
N VAL A 41 16.68 1.91 26.15
CA VAL A 41 17.32 0.74 26.79
C VAL A 41 17.06 0.67 28.31
N ASN A 42 16.65 1.77 28.94
CA ASN A 42 16.36 1.80 30.39
C ASN A 42 14.92 1.41 30.77
N VAL A 43 14.04 1.12 29.82
CA VAL A 43 12.65 0.70 30.13
C VAL A 43 12.53 -0.83 30.30
N LEU A 44 13.58 -1.59 29.99
CA LEU A 44 13.60 -3.06 30.12
C LEU A 44 14.65 -3.58 31.13
N SER A 45 15.42 -2.71 31.80
CA SER A 45 16.56 -3.13 32.62
C SER A 45 16.20 -3.67 34.02
N ASP A 46 14.98 -3.47 34.49
CA ASP A 46 14.61 -3.84 35.87
C ASP A 46 13.87 -5.19 36.01
N PRO A 47 13.13 -5.70 35.01
CA PRO A 47 12.63 -7.09 35.06
C PRO A 47 13.70 -8.15 34.72
N LEU A 48 14.76 -7.80 33.99
CA LEU A 48 15.71 -8.75 33.38
C LEU A 48 16.92 -9.14 34.25
N LYS A 49 17.16 -8.46 35.38
CA LYS A 49 18.26 -8.78 36.32
C LYS A 49 18.09 -10.11 37.07
N LYS A 50 17.00 -10.87 36.83
CA LYS A 50 16.69 -12.13 37.52
C LYS A 50 17.04 -13.41 36.74
N LEU A 51 17.46 -13.33 35.48
CA LEU A 51 17.88 -14.52 34.70
C LEU A 51 19.35 -14.88 35.00
N LYS A 52 19.59 -15.52 36.16
CA LYS A 52 20.89 -16.14 36.45
C LYS A 52 21.05 -17.38 35.56
N GLY A 53 21.96 -17.32 34.59
CA GLY A 53 22.29 -18.46 33.72
C GLY A 53 22.70 -18.08 32.30
N ILE A 54 22.48 -16.84 31.89
CA ILE A 54 22.84 -16.37 30.55
C ILE A 54 24.22 -15.70 30.61
N ASP A 55 25.21 -16.27 29.91
CA ASP A 55 26.49 -15.61 29.67
C ASP A 55 26.29 -14.45 28.69
N TRP A 56 26.09 -13.28 29.26
CA TRP A 56 25.76 -12.05 28.53
C TRP A 56 26.85 -11.59 27.57
N ARG A 57 28.11 -11.99 27.80
CA ARG A 57 29.25 -11.63 26.94
C ARG A 57 29.24 -12.44 25.66
N THR A 58 29.08 -13.75 25.78
CA THR A 58 28.96 -14.66 24.64
C THR A 58 27.70 -14.35 23.83
N TYR A 59 26.59 -14.05 24.50
CA TYR A 59 25.34 -13.62 23.88
C TYR A 59 25.49 -12.28 23.12
N ALA A 60 26.17 -11.29 23.71
CA ALA A 60 26.38 -10.00 23.04
C ALA A 60 27.22 -10.14 21.76
N ASN A 61 28.25 -10.98 21.78
CA ASN A 61 29.11 -11.22 20.62
C ASN A 61 28.36 -11.99 19.51
N SER A 62 27.63 -13.06 19.86
CA SER A 62 26.83 -13.82 18.89
C SER A 62 25.71 -12.96 18.28
N PHE A 63 25.09 -12.09 19.08
CA PHE A 63 24.09 -11.13 18.63
C PHE A 63 24.69 -10.08 17.67
N GLN A 64 25.90 -9.57 17.96
CA GLN A 64 26.58 -8.63 17.07
C GLN A 64 26.96 -9.27 15.73
N ASP A 65 27.48 -10.49 15.73
CA ASP A 65 27.84 -11.17 14.48
C ASP A 65 26.62 -11.58 13.67
N TRP A 66 25.54 -11.99 14.35
CA TRP A 66 24.25 -12.24 13.70
C TRP A 66 23.67 -10.97 13.05
N THR A 67 23.66 -9.84 13.76
CA THR A 67 23.13 -8.57 13.22
C THR A 67 23.91 -8.04 12.01
N LYS A 68 25.23 -8.29 11.93
CA LYS A 68 26.05 -7.95 10.75
C LYS A 68 25.64 -8.72 9.49
N GLY A 69 25.03 -9.88 9.63
CA GLY A 69 24.54 -10.70 8.50
C GLY A 69 23.13 -10.36 8.03
N LEU A 70 22.43 -9.44 8.70
CA LEU A 70 21.03 -9.14 8.43
C LEU A 70 20.88 -7.98 7.44
N GLN A 71 20.00 -8.15 6.45
CA GLN A 71 19.68 -7.08 5.51
C GLN A 71 18.59 -6.13 6.06
N PRO A 72 18.73 -4.80 5.87
CA PRO A 72 17.73 -3.82 6.28
C PRO A 72 16.33 -4.12 5.73
N GLY A 73 15.29 -3.76 6.49
CA GLY A 73 13.89 -3.91 6.07
C GLY A 73 13.30 -5.30 6.26
N ARG A 74 14.04 -6.26 6.81
CA ARG A 74 13.57 -7.62 7.10
C ARG A 74 13.22 -7.86 8.58
N TYR A 75 12.60 -8.99 8.83
CA TYR A 75 12.35 -9.52 10.17
C TYR A 75 13.35 -10.65 10.46
N ALA A 76 13.80 -10.74 11.70
CA ALA A 76 14.71 -11.78 12.14
C ALA A 76 14.24 -12.35 13.48
N VAL A 77 14.43 -13.66 13.67
CA VAL A 77 14.05 -14.37 14.90
C VAL A 77 15.33 -14.79 15.60
N THR A 78 15.49 -14.39 16.85
CA THR A 78 16.62 -14.85 17.68
C THR A 78 16.50 -16.35 17.96
N PRO A 79 17.60 -17.04 18.34
CA PRO A 79 17.55 -18.46 18.69
C PRO A 79 16.55 -18.79 19.81
N GLU A 80 16.24 -17.80 20.66
CA GLU A 80 15.31 -17.91 21.79
C GLU A 80 13.85 -17.59 21.41
N GLY A 81 13.57 -17.35 20.12
CA GLY A 81 12.22 -17.11 19.59
C GLY A 81 11.73 -15.66 19.61
N MET A 82 12.58 -14.69 20.00
CA MET A 82 12.21 -13.26 19.96
C MET A 82 12.27 -12.71 18.53
N PHE A 83 11.19 -12.02 18.11
CA PHE A 83 11.09 -11.35 16.82
C PHE A 83 11.68 -9.93 16.87
N ILE A 84 12.58 -9.62 15.95
CA ILE A 84 13.23 -8.32 15.81
C ILE A 84 12.98 -7.81 14.39
N ARG A 85 12.50 -6.57 14.26
CA ARG A 85 12.48 -5.87 12.98
C ARG A 85 13.79 -5.12 12.77
N ILE A 86 14.41 -5.30 11.62
CA ILE A 86 15.60 -4.55 11.21
C ILE A 86 15.11 -3.27 10.54
N SER A 87 15.31 -2.13 11.21
CA SER A 87 14.94 -0.82 10.68
C SER A 87 15.61 -0.59 9.32
N ASP A 88 14.83 -0.11 8.36
CA ASP A 88 15.33 0.50 7.14
C ASP A 88 15.26 2.02 7.33
N GLU A 89 16.29 2.76 6.90
CA GLU A 89 16.37 4.22 7.00
C GLU A 89 15.24 4.92 6.21
N THR A 90 14.52 4.17 5.36
CA THR A 90 13.38 4.64 4.57
C THR A 90 12.01 4.52 5.28
N SER A 91 11.91 3.84 6.43
CA SER A 91 10.63 3.54 7.08
C SER A 91 10.63 3.77 8.60
N SER A 92 9.87 4.77 9.06
CA SER A 92 9.74 5.14 10.48
C SER A 92 8.60 4.44 11.25
N VAL A 93 7.86 3.51 10.62
CA VAL A 93 6.61 2.97 11.19
C VAL A 93 6.79 1.56 11.73
N VAL A 94 6.87 1.36 13.05
CA VAL A 94 6.81 0.03 13.68
C VAL A 94 5.34 -0.42 13.75
N ARG A 95 4.99 -1.52 13.09
CA ARG A 95 3.65 -2.12 13.13
C ARG A 95 3.62 -3.23 14.19
N ARG A 96 2.53 -3.32 14.96
CA ARG A 96 2.31 -4.41 15.94
C ARG A 96 2.29 -5.76 15.21
N ILE A 97 2.96 -6.75 15.80
CA ILE A 97 2.89 -8.16 15.39
C ILE A 97 2.08 -8.88 16.46
N ASP A 98 0.85 -9.27 16.13
CA ASP A 98 0.06 -10.14 17.00
C ASP A 98 0.48 -11.60 16.73
N ALA A 99 1.21 -12.19 17.68
CA ALA A 99 1.53 -13.62 17.64
C ALA A 99 0.29 -14.40 18.08
N GLY A 100 -0.59 -14.72 17.13
CA GLY A 100 -1.71 -15.64 17.33
C GLY A 100 -1.23 -17.10 17.39
N ASP A 101 -1.78 -17.85 18.33
CA ASP A 101 -1.43 -19.24 18.64
C ASP A 101 -1.30 -20.15 17.41
N GLY A 102 -0.24 -20.96 17.42
CA GLY A 102 0.20 -21.79 16.32
C GLY A 102 -0.89 -22.63 15.67
N LYS A 103 -1.32 -22.19 14.48
CA LYS A 103 -1.85 -23.06 13.43
C LYS A 103 -1.15 -22.73 12.12
N LYS A 104 -0.59 -23.78 11.51
CA LYS A 104 0.08 -23.86 10.20
C LYS A 104 -0.34 -22.74 9.23
N ILE A 105 0.59 -21.86 8.90
CA ILE A 105 0.44 -20.89 7.82
C ILE A 105 0.87 -21.60 6.53
N GLU A 106 -0.09 -22.23 5.86
CA GLU A 106 0.04 -22.59 4.44
C GLU A 106 -0.51 -21.42 3.63
N GLY A 107 0.37 -20.69 2.92
CA GLY A 107 -0.07 -19.51 2.16
C GLY A 107 1.07 -18.69 1.59
N MET A 108 1.48 -19.07 0.39
CA MET A 108 2.44 -18.39 -0.49
C MET A 108 2.04 -16.91 -0.73
N GLY A 109 2.96 -15.99 -0.38
CA GLY A 109 3.01 -14.56 -0.73
C GLY A 109 1.70 -13.84 -1.08
N GLN A 110 0.97 -13.34 -0.07
CA GLN A 110 0.00 -12.26 -0.30
C GLN A 110 0.64 -10.92 0.02
N ALA A 111 0.44 -9.93 -0.86
CA ALA A 111 0.76 -8.54 -0.58
C ALA A 111 0.13 -8.14 0.76
N SER A 112 0.91 -7.54 1.65
CA SER A 112 0.39 -7.09 2.95
C SER A 112 -0.70 -6.04 2.71
N ASN A 113 -1.93 -6.32 3.15
CA ASN A 113 -3.02 -5.37 3.07
C ASN A 113 -2.62 -4.02 3.70
N VAL A 114 -3.04 -2.92 3.07
CA VAL A 114 -2.99 -1.58 3.64
C VAL A 114 -4.21 -1.41 4.53
N GLY A 115 -4.01 -1.29 5.84
CA GLY A 115 -5.08 -1.28 6.84
C GLY A 115 -5.40 -2.68 7.38
N SER A 116 -6.56 -2.85 8.01
CA SER A 116 -6.98 -4.12 8.62
C SER A 116 -8.20 -4.68 7.91
N VAL A 117 -8.14 -5.94 7.47
CA VAL A 117 -9.23 -6.64 6.79
C VAL A 117 -9.68 -7.82 7.65
N VAL A 118 -10.96 -7.87 7.99
CA VAL A 118 -11.59 -8.94 8.78
C VAL A 118 -12.79 -9.50 8.02
N LYS A 119 -12.83 -10.81 7.83
CA LYS A 119 -13.97 -11.51 7.23
C LYS A 119 -14.94 -11.99 8.30
N VAL A 120 -16.22 -11.67 8.13
CA VAL A 120 -17.32 -12.11 9.00
C VAL A 120 -18.41 -12.72 8.12
N GLY A 121 -18.39 -14.05 7.96
CA GLY A 121 -19.26 -14.74 7.01
C GLY A 121 -18.97 -14.29 5.57
N SER A 122 -20.01 -13.84 4.85
CA SER A 122 -19.89 -13.26 3.50
C SER A 122 -19.60 -11.75 3.49
N LYS A 123 -19.45 -11.11 4.65
CA LYS A 123 -19.15 -9.69 4.74
C LYS A 123 -17.67 -9.48 5.02
N THR A 124 -17.03 -8.63 4.23
CA THR A 124 -15.69 -8.13 4.51
C THR A 124 -15.81 -6.79 5.22
N LYS A 125 -15.10 -6.67 6.35
CA LYS A 125 -14.88 -5.42 7.07
C LYS A 125 -13.46 -4.96 6.84
N TYR A 126 -13.29 -3.68 6.57
CA TYR A 126 -12.00 -3.08 6.29
C TYR A 126 -11.86 -1.77 7.05
N THR A 127 -10.87 -1.67 7.92
CA THR A 127 -10.47 -0.40 8.54
C THR A 127 -9.28 0.17 7.79
N ASN A 128 -9.49 1.30 7.14
CA ASN A 128 -8.46 1.95 6.33
C ASN A 128 -7.42 2.72 7.20
N PRO A 129 -6.33 3.23 6.61
CA PRO A 129 -5.33 4.00 7.36
C PRO A 129 -5.85 5.26 8.06
N ALA A 130 -6.97 5.83 7.60
CA ALA A 130 -7.65 6.94 8.25
C ALA A 130 -8.51 6.52 9.47
N GLY A 131 -8.56 5.22 9.78
CA GLY A 131 -9.34 4.67 10.89
C GLY A 131 -10.84 4.51 10.59
N ILE A 132 -11.25 4.65 9.32
CA ILE A 132 -12.65 4.54 8.90
C ILE A 132 -12.96 3.09 8.55
N GLU A 133 -14.04 2.55 9.11
CA GLU A 133 -14.58 1.23 8.75
C GLU A 133 -15.43 1.32 7.48
N LEU A 134 -15.04 0.51 6.49
CA LEU A 134 -15.73 0.27 5.24
C LEU A 134 -16.10 -1.21 5.15
N THR A 135 -17.19 -1.50 4.46
CA THR A 135 -17.68 -2.87 4.33
C THR A 135 -18.22 -3.18 2.95
N TRP A 136 -18.07 -4.42 2.52
CA TRP A 136 -18.68 -4.94 1.31
C TRP A 136 -19.07 -6.40 1.51
N VAL A 137 -19.95 -6.89 0.64
CA VAL A 137 -20.35 -8.30 0.63
C VAL A 137 -19.54 -9.02 -0.43
N ASP A 138 -18.84 -10.07 -0.03
CA ASP A 138 -18.13 -10.99 -0.92
C ASP A 138 -19.15 -11.66 -1.83
N GLN A 139 -18.99 -11.51 -3.15
CA GLN A 139 -19.94 -12.02 -4.13
C GLN A 139 -19.56 -13.46 -4.53
N HIS A 140 -20.55 -14.35 -4.53
CA HIS A 140 -20.35 -15.72 -4.97
C HIS A 140 -20.28 -15.78 -6.51
N PRO A 141 -19.33 -16.52 -7.12
CA PRO A 141 -19.12 -16.51 -8.58
C PRO A 141 -20.37 -16.81 -9.41
N LYS A 142 -21.21 -17.75 -8.95
CA LYS A 142 -22.52 -18.05 -9.57
C LYS A 142 -23.43 -16.83 -9.68
N ASN A 143 -23.51 -16.02 -8.62
CA ASN A 143 -24.36 -14.82 -8.61
C ASN A 143 -23.75 -13.73 -9.48
N THR A 144 -22.43 -13.53 -9.38
CA THR A 144 -21.67 -12.61 -10.24
C THR A 144 -21.91 -12.91 -11.72
N ASN A 145 -21.76 -14.17 -12.16
CA ASN A 145 -21.96 -14.55 -13.55
C ASN A 145 -23.39 -14.33 -14.04
N ARG A 146 -24.39 -14.67 -13.22
CA ARG A 146 -25.80 -14.42 -13.54
C ARG A 146 -26.07 -12.92 -13.69
N ASP A 147 -25.50 -12.10 -12.80
CA ASP A 147 -25.72 -10.66 -12.82
C ASP A 147 -25.05 -10.04 -14.06
N ILE A 148 -23.83 -10.47 -14.42
CA ILE A 148 -23.16 -10.11 -15.69
C ILE A 148 -24.07 -10.45 -16.88
N ASP A 149 -24.57 -11.69 -16.98
CA ASP A 149 -25.44 -12.13 -18.08
C ASP A 149 -26.69 -11.25 -18.20
N SER A 150 -27.28 -10.90 -17.05
CA SER A 150 -28.49 -10.08 -16.99
C SER A 150 -28.27 -8.65 -17.50
N PHE A 151 -27.08 -8.09 -17.31
CA PHE A 151 -26.78 -6.71 -17.67
C PHE A 151 -26.17 -6.54 -19.06
N LEU A 152 -25.73 -7.61 -19.73
CA LEU A 152 -25.24 -7.54 -21.11
C LEU A 152 -26.23 -6.87 -22.06
N ASN A 153 -27.53 -7.09 -21.85
CA ASN A 153 -28.61 -6.50 -22.64
C ASN A 153 -29.35 -5.37 -21.90
N SER A 154 -28.71 -4.74 -20.92
CA SER A 154 -29.32 -3.63 -20.18
C SER A 154 -29.58 -2.43 -21.09
N SER A 155 -30.70 -1.74 -20.86
CA SER A 155 -30.97 -0.43 -21.49
C SER A 155 -30.11 0.69 -20.89
N ASP A 156 -29.52 0.47 -19.71
CA ASP A 156 -28.52 1.35 -19.13
C ASP A 156 -27.16 1.09 -19.78
N VAL A 157 -26.69 2.06 -20.56
CA VAL A 157 -25.43 1.97 -21.31
C VAL A 157 -24.24 1.74 -20.38
N GLY A 158 -24.24 2.32 -19.17
CA GLY A 158 -23.18 2.12 -18.19
C GLY A 158 -23.11 0.66 -17.74
N LYS A 159 -24.24 0.12 -17.28
CA LYS A 159 -24.33 -1.29 -16.84
C LYS A 159 -24.03 -2.28 -17.96
N ALA A 160 -24.51 -2.00 -19.17
CA ALA A 160 -24.21 -2.83 -20.33
C ALA A 160 -22.71 -2.82 -20.67
N THR A 161 -22.04 -1.67 -20.51
CA THR A 161 -20.59 -1.55 -20.72
C THR A 161 -19.80 -2.30 -19.65
N GLU A 162 -20.18 -2.16 -18.37
CA GLU A 162 -19.59 -2.91 -17.25
C GLU A 162 -19.72 -4.42 -17.49
N ALA A 163 -20.93 -4.88 -17.85
CA ALA A 163 -21.20 -6.29 -18.14
C ALA A 163 -20.38 -6.81 -19.34
N LYS A 164 -20.24 -6.02 -20.40
CA LYS A 164 -19.38 -6.34 -21.56
C LYS A 164 -17.94 -6.56 -21.14
N VAL A 165 -17.38 -5.68 -20.29
CA VAL A 165 -16.01 -5.79 -19.79
C VAL A 165 -15.87 -7.03 -18.90
N ALA A 166 -16.79 -7.25 -17.97
CA ALA A 166 -16.77 -8.41 -17.08
C ALA A 166 -16.95 -9.74 -17.84
N ASP A 167 -17.83 -9.79 -18.84
CA ASP A 167 -18.00 -10.96 -19.71
C ASP A 167 -16.73 -11.30 -20.49
N PHE A 168 -16.01 -10.29 -20.95
CA PHE A 168 -14.74 -10.50 -21.62
C PHE A 168 -13.69 -11.08 -20.67
N ILE A 169 -13.55 -10.52 -19.46
CA ILE A 169 -12.56 -10.95 -18.46
C ILE A 169 -12.84 -12.37 -17.96
N ARG A 170 -14.11 -12.70 -17.66
CA ARG A 170 -14.48 -13.99 -17.06
C ARG A 170 -14.19 -15.21 -17.94
N LYS A 171 -13.85 -15.01 -19.21
CA LYS A 171 -13.41 -16.06 -20.15
C LYS A 171 -12.00 -16.55 -19.84
N ASP A 172 -11.16 -15.69 -19.27
CA ASP A 172 -9.74 -15.97 -19.01
C ASP A 172 -9.41 -16.02 -17.50
N GLN A 173 -10.11 -15.26 -16.65
CA GLN A 173 -9.87 -15.22 -15.19
C GLN A 173 -11.14 -14.91 -14.39
N GLU A 174 -11.15 -15.21 -13.10
CA GLU A 174 -12.31 -14.97 -12.24
C GLU A 174 -12.58 -13.48 -11.99
N VAL A 175 -13.86 -13.08 -12.15
CA VAL A 175 -14.39 -11.80 -11.68
C VAL A 175 -14.89 -12.00 -10.24
N THR A 176 -14.15 -11.45 -9.28
CA THR A 176 -14.44 -11.58 -7.84
C THR A 176 -15.41 -10.51 -7.33
N GLY A 177 -15.63 -9.45 -8.11
CA GLY A 177 -16.58 -8.39 -7.81
C GLY A 177 -17.15 -7.76 -9.09
N PHE A 178 -18.46 -7.51 -9.10
CA PHE A 178 -19.18 -6.87 -10.19
C PHE A 178 -20.28 -5.96 -9.62
N GLY A 179 -20.22 -4.66 -9.94
CA GLY A 179 -21.11 -3.64 -9.37
C GLY A 179 -21.13 -3.66 -7.84
N GLN A 180 -19.97 -3.91 -7.22
CA GLN A 180 -19.86 -4.18 -5.79
C GLN A 180 -19.90 -2.88 -5.00
N LYS A 181 -20.87 -2.75 -4.10
CA LYS A 181 -21.02 -1.57 -3.24
C LYS A 181 -20.07 -1.62 -2.06
N VAL A 182 -19.38 -0.52 -1.82
CA VAL A 182 -18.58 -0.28 -0.61
C VAL A 182 -19.35 0.68 0.28
N LEU A 183 -19.68 0.25 1.49
CA LEU A 183 -20.50 0.97 2.45
C LEU A 183 -19.67 1.45 3.63
N LYS A 184 -19.99 2.63 4.16
CA LYS A 184 -19.54 3.08 5.48
C LYS A 184 -20.25 2.30 6.59
N GLU A 185 -19.78 2.44 7.82
CA GLU A 185 -20.41 1.82 9.00
C GLU A 185 -21.91 2.19 9.15
N ASN A 186 -22.28 3.43 8.84
CA ASN A 186 -23.67 3.91 8.90
C ASN A 186 -24.56 3.41 7.74
N GLY A 187 -24.03 2.58 6.83
CA GLY A 187 -24.75 2.03 5.69
C GLY A 187 -24.80 2.94 4.46
N GLU A 188 -24.26 4.15 4.52
CA GLU A 188 -24.13 5.02 3.33
C GLU A 188 -23.09 4.49 2.36
N ALA A 189 -23.26 4.79 1.07
CA ALA A 189 -22.27 4.45 0.06
C ALA A 189 -20.98 5.27 0.25
N ALA A 190 -19.84 4.59 0.28
CA ALA A 190 -18.51 5.18 0.19
C ALA A 190 -18.02 5.24 -1.28
N GLY A 191 -18.41 4.23 -2.06
CA GLY A 191 -18.12 4.09 -3.48
C GLY A 191 -18.64 2.75 -4.00
N ASP A 192 -18.48 2.52 -5.29
CA ASP A 192 -18.81 1.27 -5.97
C ASP A 192 -17.58 0.80 -6.75
N LEU A 193 -17.44 -0.51 -6.91
CA LEU A 193 -16.40 -1.16 -7.69
C LEU A 193 -17.06 -1.84 -8.90
N ASP A 194 -16.82 -1.31 -10.09
CA ASP A 194 -17.48 -1.76 -11.32
C ASP A 194 -17.11 -3.23 -11.64
N VAL A 195 -15.82 -3.53 -11.80
CA VAL A 195 -15.32 -4.89 -12.01
C VAL A 195 -14.05 -5.13 -11.20
N VAL A 196 -13.99 -6.24 -10.46
CA VAL A 196 -12.85 -6.62 -9.61
C VAL A 196 -12.40 -8.02 -9.97
N THR A 197 -11.08 -8.19 -10.09
CA THR A 197 -10.41 -9.48 -10.24
C THR A 197 -9.47 -9.72 -9.07
N LYS A 198 -8.78 -10.85 -9.06
CA LYS A 198 -7.73 -11.12 -8.08
C LYS A 198 -6.66 -10.01 -8.02
N ASN A 199 -6.26 -9.44 -9.16
CA ASN A 199 -5.11 -8.55 -9.23
C ASN A 199 -5.46 -7.10 -9.60
N ALA A 200 -6.69 -6.82 -10.05
CA ALA A 200 -7.08 -5.51 -10.55
C ALA A 200 -8.48 -5.07 -10.10
N ILE A 201 -8.63 -3.76 -9.95
CA ILE A 201 -9.90 -3.05 -9.89
C ILE A 201 -10.03 -2.27 -11.20
N ILE A 202 -11.14 -2.45 -11.91
CA ILE A 202 -11.36 -1.85 -13.21
C ILE A 202 -12.60 -0.95 -13.09
N GLU A 203 -12.38 0.35 -13.19
CA GLU A 203 -13.44 1.35 -13.35
C GLU A 203 -13.81 1.42 -14.83
N VAL A 204 -15.09 1.26 -15.14
CA VAL A 204 -15.59 1.14 -16.51
C VAL A 204 -16.42 2.37 -16.85
N LYS A 205 -16.11 3.02 -17.97
CA LYS A 205 -16.89 4.14 -18.49
C LYS A 205 -17.22 3.95 -19.96
N ALA A 206 -18.50 4.10 -20.30
CA ALA A 206 -18.94 4.08 -21.69
C ALA A 206 -18.27 5.19 -22.54
N SER A 207 -17.85 6.29 -21.92
CA SER A 207 -17.15 7.37 -22.62
C SER A 207 -16.35 8.26 -21.66
N ILE A 208 -15.41 9.02 -22.21
CA ILE A 208 -14.62 10.02 -21.46
C ILE A 208 -15.47 11.01 -20.66
N LYS A 209 -16.67 11.35 -21.15
CA LYS A 209 -17.58 12.30 -20.47
C LYS A 209 -18.11 11.79 -19.13
N ALA A 210 -18.08 10.47 -18.91
CA ALA A 210 -18.58 9.85 -17.70
C ALA A 210 -17.47 9.64 -16.64
N VAL A 211 -16.20 9.90 -17.00
CA VAL A 211 -15.07 9.75 -16.09
C VAL A 211 -15.13 10.83 -15.02
N LYS A 212 -14.92 10.43 -13.76
CA LYS A 212 -14.84 11.33 -12.60
C LYS A 212 -13.53 11.08 -11.87
N GLU A 213 -12.67 12.08 -11.82
CA GLU A 213 -11.32 11.95 -11.27
C GLU A 213 -11.31 11.55 -9.78
N ASP A 214 -12.26 12.06 -9.00
CA ASP A 214 -12.33 11.81 -7.55
C ASP A 214 -12.52 10.31 -7.19
N GLN A 215 -13.09 9.51 -8.09
CA GLN A 215 -13.24 8.07 -7.86
C GLN A 215 -11.86 7.38 -7.74
N PHE A 216 -10.86 7.85 -8.49
CA PHE A 216 -9.52 7.26 -8.46
C PHE A 216 -8.74 7.64 -7.20
N ASN A 217 -8.98 8.83 -6.62
CA ASN A 217 -8.38 9.21 -5.35
C ASN A 217 -8.74 8.20 -4.24
N LYS A 218 -9.98 7.71 -4.21
CA LYS A 218 -10.45 6.67 -3.27
C LYS A 218 -9.82 5.28 -3.49
N LEU A 219 -9.18 5.05 -4.65
CA LEU A 219 -8.55 3.79 -4.99
C LEU A 219 -7.01 3.85 -4.93
N MET A 220 -6.44 5.04 -5.08
CA MET A 220 -4.99 5.25 -5.23
C MET A 220 -4.36 5.94 -4.01
N ASN A 221 -5.08 6.86 -3.36
CA ASN A 221 -4.55 7.61 -2.23
C ASN A 221 -4.87 6.89 -0.91
N VAL A 222 -3.87 6.23 -0.34
CA VAL A 222 -3.98 5.49 0.95
C VAL A 222 -4.39 6.36 2.14
N ASN A 223 -4.19 7.68 2.05
CA ASN A 223 -4.54 8.64 3.09
C ASN A 223 -5.94 9.24 2.90
N HIS A 224 -6.69 8.81 1.88
CA HIS A 224 -8.04 9.28 1.65
C HIS A 224 -9.01 8.64 2.67
N ASP A 225 -9.91 9.44 3.25
CA ASP A 225 -10.89 8.99 4.26
C ASP A 225 -11.73 7.78 3.81
N PHE A 226 -12.02 7.73 2.51
CA PHE A 226 -12.73 6.61 1.87
C PHE A 226 -11.82 5.80 0.95
N PHE A 227 -10.54 5.64 1.29
CA PHE A 227 -9.67 4.71 0.59
C PHE A 227 -10.18 3.27 0.79
N PHE A 228 -10.38 2.48 -0.29
CA PHE A 228 -10.87 1.09 -0.21
C PHE A 228 -10.12 0.05 -1.07
N ASN A 229 -8.96 0.38 -1.62
CA ASN A 229 -8.09 -0.59 -2.31
C ASN A 229 -7.10 -1.27 -1.32
N SER A 230 -7.63 -2.03 -0.37
CA SER A 230 -6.85 -2.63 0.74
C SER A 230 -5.71 -3.53 0.27
N GLU A 231 -5.92 -4.28 -0.81
CA GLU A 231 -4.94 -5.22 -1.38
C GLU A 231 -3.96 -4.56 -2.37
N GLN A 232 -4.04 -3.24 -2.57
CA GLN A 232 -3.24 -2.50 -3.54
C GLN A 232 -3.31 -3.09 -4.96
N LYS A 233 -4.51 -3.53 -5.35
CA LYS A 233 -4.77 -4.04 -6.70
C LYS A 233 -4.44 -2.97 -7.73
N LYS A 234 -4.00 -3.40 -8.91
CA LYS A 234 -3.81 -2.50 -10.05
C LYS A 234 -5.13 -1.81 -10.38
N VAL A 235 -5.14 -0.50 -10.47
CA VAL A 235 -6.34 0.26 -10.84
C VAL A 235 -6.28 0.56 -12.33
N ILE A 236 -7.35 0.18 -13.02
CA ILE A 236 -7.49 0.33 -14.48
C ILE A 236 -8.74 1.18 -14.75
N LEU A 237 -8.61 2.18 -15.61
CA LEU A 237 -9.74 2.87 -16.22
C LEU A 237 -9.94 2.33 -17.63
N TYR A 238 -11.06 1.64 -17.86
CA TYR A 238 -11.51 1.26 -19.19
C TYR A 238 -12.49 2.29 -19.73
N ILE A 239 -12.24 2.81 -20.93
CA ILE A 239 -13.17 3.69 -21.64
C ILE A 239 -13.61 2.98 -22.93
N ASP A 240 -14.91 2.81 -23.14
CA ASP A 240 -15.40 2.02 -24.28
C ASP A 240 -15.37 2.79 -25.60
N LYS A 241 -15.82 4.04 -25.59
CA LYS A 241 -15.82 4.87 -26.81
C LYS A 241 -14.41 5.33 -27.18
N PRO A 242 -14.09 5.41 -28.49
CA PRO A 242 -12.79 5.87 -28.96
C PRO A 242 -12.39 7.22 -28.37
N LEU A 243 -11.11 7.34 -27.99
CA LEU A 243 -10.51 8.59 -27.49
C LEU A 243 -9.95 9.44 -28.65
N THR A 244 -10.76 9.68 -29.68
CA THR A 244 -10.39 10.54 -30.82
C THR A 244 -10.84 11.98 -30.60
N ASN A 245 -10.09 12.96 -31.14
CA ASN A 245 -10.41 14.39 -31.07
C ASN A 245 -10.77 14.89 -29.67
N LEU A 246 -10.00 14.47 -28.67
CA LEU A 246 -10.23 14.87 -27.28
C LEU A 246 -10.12 16.39 -27.13
N ARG A 247 -11.07 16.95 -26.38
CA ARG A 247 -10.96 18.34 -25.93
C ARG A 247 -9.76 18.45 -24.97
N PRO A 248 -9.03 19.59 -24.95
CA PRO A 248 -7.83 19.74 -24.13
C PRO A 248 -8.04 19.40 -22.64
N GLU A 249 -9.19 19.75 -22.08
CA GLU A 249 -9.52 19.44 -20.68
C GLU A 249 -9.64 17.94 -20.41
N HIS A 250 -10.12 17.16 -21.38
CA HIS A 250 -10.21 15.70 -21.27
C HIS A 250 -8.84 15.04 -21.42
N GLY A 251 -7.98 15.58 -22.29
CA GLY A 251 -6.58 15.16 -22.37
C GLY A 251 -5.85 15.35 -21.04
N LYS A 252 -5.97 16.55 -20.46
CA LYS A 252 -5.39 16.86 -19.15
C LYS A 252 -5.92 15.96 -18.03
N MET A 253 -7.23 15.75 -17.97
CA MET A 253 -7.82 14.84 -16.97
C MET A 253 -7.24 13.43 -17.08
N LEU A 254 -7.09 12.87 -18.29
CA LEU A 254 -6.48 11.55 -18.47
C LEU A 254 -5.00 11.52 -18.09
N GLU A 255 -4.24 12.60 -18.34
CA GLU A 255 -2.86 12.71 -17.88
C GLU A 255 -2.76 12.74 -16.36
N ASP A 256 -3.64 13.50 -15.70
CA ASP A 256 -3.65 13.62 -14.25
C ASP A 256 -4.05 12.29 -13.58
N ILE A 257 -5.02 11.56 -14.13
CA ILE A 257 -5.36 10.19 -13.73
C ILE A 257 -4.14 9.24 -13.91
N ARG A 258 -3.42 9.31 -15.03
CA ARG A 258 -2.21 8.49 -15.25
C ARG A 258 -1.11 8.80 -14.24
N LYS A 259 -0.90 10.06 -13.87
CA LYS A 259 0.11 10.47 -12.88
C LYS A 259 -0.16 9.89 -11.49
N GLN A 260 -1.41 9.57 -11.17
CA GLN A 260 -1.77 8.86 -9.93
C GLN A 260 -1.37 7.37 -9.96
N GLY A 261 -0.98 6.83 -11.11
CA GLY A 261 -0.63 5.42 -11.30
C GLY A 261 -1.74 4.55 -11.89
N VAL A 262 -2.86 5.15 -12.30
CA VAL A 262 -3.97 4.43 -12.96
C VAL A 262 -3.59 4.07 -14.39
N THR A 263 -3.79 2.81 -14.76
CA THR A 263 -3.62 2.36 -16.15
C THR A 263 -4.89 2.70 -16.94
N ILE A 264 -4.78 3.38 -18.07
CA ILE A 264 -5.94 3.73 -18.91
C ILE A 264 -5.89 2.92 -20.19
N VAL A 265 -6.99 2.24 -20.51
CA VAL A 265 -7.16 1.43 -21.72
C VAL A 265 -8.45 1.82 -22.47
N ASN A 266 -8.45 1.67 -23.79
CA ASN A 266 -9.58 2.08 -24.66
C ASN A 266 -10.11 0.94 -25.54
N SER A 267 -9.68 -0.30 -25.29
CA SER A 267 -10.16 -1.50 -25.98
C SER A 267 -10.07 -2.73 -25.07
N LEU A 268 -10.83 -3.78 -25.40
CA LEU A 268 -10.78 -5.05 -24.68
C LEU A 268 -9.43 -5.75 -24.87
N GLU A 269 -8.81 -5.56 -26.04
CA GLU A 269 -7.49 -6.08 -26.38
C GLU A 269 -6.39 -5.44 -25.53
N GLU A 270 -6.42 -4.10 -25.38
CA GLU A 270 -5.53 -3.40 -24.44
C GLU A 270 -5.78 -3.85 -23.00
N LEU A 271 -7.06 -3.99 -22.61
CA LEU A 271 -7.42 -4.47 -21.28
C LEU A 271 -6.84 -5.88 -21.01
N LYS A 272 -6.95 -6.80 -21.96
CA LYS A 272 -6.33 -8.13 -21.89
C LYS A 272 -4.82 -8.01 -21.73
N GLY A 273 -4.18 -7.15 -22.52
CA GLY A 273 -2.73 -6.93 -22.46
C GLY A 273 -2.23 -6.44 -21.10
N VAL A 274 -3.01 -5.64 -20.37
CA VAL A 274 -2.62 -5.10 -19.06
C VAL A 274 -3.00 -5.98 -17.86
N LEU A 275 -3.86 -6.98 -18.08
CA LEU A 275 -4.30 -7.93 -17.04
C LEU A 275 -3.46 -9.20 -16.98
N ASN A 276 -2.72 -9.51 -18.06
CA ASN A 276 -1.83 -10.66 -18.16
C ASN A 276 -0.43 -10.40 -17.58
#